data_AF-A0A2V6CID9-F1
#
_entry.id   AF-A0A2V6CID9-F1
#
_cell.length_a   1.000
_cell.length_b   1.000
_cell.length_c   1.000
_cell.angle_alpha   90.00
_cell.angle_beta   90.00
_cell.angle_gamma   90.00
#
_symmetry.space_group_name_H-M   'P 1'
#
loop_
_entity.id
_entity.type
_entity.pdbx_description
1 polymer ?
#
loop_
_entity_poly.entity_id
_entity_poly.type
_entity_poly.pdbx_seq_one_letter_code
_entity_poly.pdbx_strand_id
1 'polypeptide(L)'
;GRDSLPLASAVHYFVAGGAPSPNRGVRRRGYYVLRKTKVPAVLVECGFLTNPTEGEYAETAAYREKLAEEIATGVRARNSVTASSSSPVATADSVPLQSYIDQTKTSNSERSHSRHSRKKKSRSSSTKKKSSSHAPEPEASLISSHWEV
;
A
#
# COMPACT_ATOMS: atom_id res chain seq x y z
N GLY A 1 -10.30 5.97 -21.67
CA GLY A 1 -10.09 7.29 -22.31
C GLY A 1 -10.07 8.40 -21.27
N ARG A 2 -10.23 9.67 -21.69
CA ARG A 2 -10.59 10.76 -20.76
C ARG A 2 -11.99 10.49 -20.16
N ASP A 3 -12.89 9.98 -20.99
CA ASP A 3 -14.28 9.60 -20.73
C ASP A 3 -14.45 8.45 -19.73
N SER A 4 -13.35 7.81 -19.33
CA SER A 4 -13.35 6.75 -18.30
C SER A 4 -13.11 7.28 -16.89
N LEU A 5 -12.78 8.57 -16.73
CA LEU A 5 -12.51 9.16 -15.42
C LEU A 5 -13.73 9.22 -14.50
N PRO A 6 -14.95 9.61 -14.93
CA PRO A 6 -16.11 9.58 -14.04
C PRO A 6 -16.42 8.16 -13.53
N LEU A 7 -16.26 7.15 -14.40
CA LEU A 7 -16.39 5.74 -14.01
C LEU A 7 -15.29 5.32 -13.03
N ALA A 8 -14.04 5.71 -13.28
CA ALA A 8 -12.91 5.39 -12.41
C ALA A 8 -13.06 6.04 -11.03
N SER A 9 -13.45 7.31 -10.96
CA SER A 9 -13.69 8.02 -9.70
C SER A 9 -14.88 7.45 -8.94
N ALA A 10 -15.98 7.10 -9.62
CA ALA A 10 -17.12 6.45 -8.97
C ALA A 10 -16.73 5.09 -8.36
N VAL A 11 -16.16 4.18 -9.16
CA VAL A 11 -15.71 2.86 -8.66
C VAL A 11 -14.67 2.99 -7.55
N HIS A 12 -13.73 3.93 -7.69
CA HIS A 12 -12.70 4.15 -6.69
C HIS A 12 -13.25 4.68 -5.34
N TYR A 13 -14.24 5.57 -5.36
CA TYR A 13 -14.86 6.10 -4.15
C TYR A 13 -15.47 5.00 -3.27
N PHE A 14 -16.27 4.10 -3.88
CA PHE A 14 -16.90 2.98 -3.19
C PHE A 14 -15.87 1.95 -2.71
N VAL A 15 -14.98 1.49 -3.61
CA VAL A 15 -13.95 0.49 -3.26
C VAL A 15 -13.01 0.99 -2.16
N ALA A 16 -12.65 2.27 -2.14
CA ALA A 16 -11.79 2.85 -1.09
C ALA A 16 -12.49 3.03 0.26
N GLY A 17 -13.83 3.06 0.31
CA GLY A 17 -14.61 3.01 1.55
C GLY A 17 -14.83 1.56 2.04
N GLY A 18 -14.95 0.61 1.11
CA GLY A 18 -15.21 -0.79 1.44
C GLY A 18 -13.97 -1.62 1.80
N ALA A 19 -12.82 -1.37 1.18
CA ALA A 19 -11.61 -2.17 1.38
C ALA A 19 -10.75 -1.69 2.56
N PRO A 20 -10.16 -2.58 3.39
CA PRO A 20 -9.22 -2.21 4.47
C PRO A 20 -7.80 -1.89 3.96
N SER A 21 -7.64 -1.77 2.63
CA SER A 21 -6.35 -1.55 1.97
C SER A 21 -6.06 -0.06 1.80
N PRO A 22 -4.78 0.38 1.82
CA PRO A 22 -4.43 1.78 1.57
C PRO A 22 -4.98 2.31 0.24
N ASN A 23 -5.59 3.50 0.28
CA ASN A 23 -6.07 4.20 -0.91
C ASN A 23 -4.89 4.64 -1.79
N ARG A 24 -4.85 4.10 -3.03
CA ARG A 24 -3.78 4.32 -4.02
C ARG A 24 -4.17 5.26 -5.17
N GLY A 25 -5.38 5.83 -5.12
CA GLY A 25 -5.92 6.77 -6.11
C GLY A 25 -6.23 6.19 -7.50
N VAL A 26 -6.88 6.99 -8.33
CA VAL A 26 -7.10 6.69 -9.76
C VAL A 26 -5.83 6.97 -10.55
N ARG A 27 -5.38 6.00 -11.37
CA ARG A 27 -4.17 6.12 -12.20
C ARG A 27 -4.50 5.91 -13.67
N ARG A 28 -3.94 6.74 -14.55
CA ARG A 28 -4.02 6.54 -16.01
C ARG A 28 -2.78 5.81 -16.52
N ARG A 29 -2.99 4.63 -17.12
CA ARG A 29 -1.95 3.77 -17.69
C ARG A 29 -2.39 3.22 -19.05
N GLY A 30 -1.42 2.94 -19.91
CA GLY A 30 -1.64 2.44 -21.28
C GLY A 30 -1.90 0.93 -21.39
N TYR A 31 -2.68 0.31 -20.50
CA TYR A 31 -2.97 -1.13 -20.61
C TYR A 31 -3.70 -1.47 -21.92
N TYR A 32 -3.36 -2.61 -22.53
CA TYR A 32 -3.96 -3.04 -23.80
C TYR A 32 -5.48 -3.11 -23.73
N VAL A 33 -6.02 -3.77 -22.69
CA VAL A 33 -7.46 -3.94 -22.46
C VAL A 33 -8.20 -2.60 -22.34
N LEU A 34 -7.58 -1.58 -21.75
CA LEU A 34 -8.17 -0.24 -21.62
C LEU A 34 -8.01 0.61 -22.89
N ARG A 35 -6.97 0.38 -23.69
CA ARG A 35 -6.74 1.09 -24.96
C ARG A 35 -7.53 0.53 -26.13
N LYS A 36 -7.89 -0.77 -26.11
CA LYS A 36 -8.61 -1.44 -27.20
C LYS A 36 -10.12 -1.62 -26.96
N THR A 37 -10.62 -1.24 -25.79
CA THR A 37 -12.06 -1.21 -25.52
C THR A 37 -12.69 0.08 -26.07
N LYS A 38 -13.79 -0.04 -26.82
CA LYS A 38 -14.49 1.09 -27.49
C LYS A 38 -15.43 1.89 -26.57
N VAL A 39 -15.74 1.35 -25.39
CA VAL A 39 -16.59 1.99 -24.36
C VAL A 39 -15.74 2.43 -23.16
N PRO A 40 -16.26 3.30 -22.25
CA PRO A 40 -15.55 3.63 -21.03
C PRO A 40 -15.21 2.36 -20.22
N ALA A 41 -13.92 2.18 -19.91
CA ALA A 41 -13.39 0.99 -19.26
C ALA A 41 -12.38 1.36 -18.17
N VAL A 42 -12.34 0.55 -17.11
CA VAL A 42 -11.44 0.69 -15.96
C VAL A 42 -10.84 -0.67 -15.61
N LEU A 43 -9.65 -0.68 -15.02
CA LEU A 43 -9.01 -1.86 -14.43
C LEU A 43 -8.86 -1.57 -12.95
N VAL A 44 -9.42 -2.42 -12.11
CA VAL A 44 -9.39 -2.27 -10.64
C VAL A 44 -8.31 -3.19 -10.09
N GLU A 45 -7.32 -2.61 -9.40
CA GLU A 45 -6.33 -3.36 -8.63
C GLU A 45 -6.89 -3.57 -7.20
N CYS A 46 -7.44 -4.75 -6.92
CA CYS A 46 -8.14 -5.04 -5.65
C CYS A 46 -7.22 -5.30 -4.44
N GLY A 47 -5.90 -5.29 -4.63
CA GLY A 47 -4.89 -5.60 -3.62
C GLY A 47 -3.67 -6.29 -4.23
N PHE A 48 -2.65 -6.51 -3.42
CA PHE A 48 -1.40 -7.19 -3.81
C PHE A 48 -1.27 -8.54 -3.10
N LEU A 49 -1.37 -9.65 -3.84
CA LEU A 49 -1.15 -11.00 -3.30
C LEU A 49 0.28 -11.23 -2.76
N THR A 50 1.22 -10.34 -3.09
CA THR A 50 2.59 -10.32 -2.55
C THR A 50 2.72 -9.60 -1.21
N ASN A 51 1.67 -8.90 -0.76
CA ASN A 51 1.56 -8.36 0.59
C ASN A 51 0.79 -9.40 1.43
N PRO A 52 1.36 -9.95 2.53
CA PRO A 52 0.71 -11.01 3.31
C PRO A 52 -0.70 -10.64 3.78
N THR A 53 -0.88 -9.43 4.31
CA THR A 53 -2.16 -8.94 4.84
C THR A 53 -3.22 -8.77 3.75
N GLU A 54 -2.86 -8.19 2.59
CA GLU A 54 -3.80 -8.08 1.45
C GLU A 54 -4.07 -9.44 0.77
N GLY A 55 -3.12 -10.37 0.83
CA GLY A 55 -3.28 -11.76 0.40
C GLY A 55 -4.27 -12.54 1.26
N GLU A 56 -4.13 -12.50 2.58
CA GLU A 56 -5.08 -13.09 3.54
C GLU A 56 -6.50 -12.57 3.30
N TYR A 57 -6.68 -11.26 3.08
CA TYR A 57 -8.00 -10.71 2.74
C TYR A 57 -8.54 -11.30 1.42
N ALA A 58 -7.72 -11.39 0.37
CA ALA A 58 -8.12 -11.92 -0.93
C ALA A 58 -8.60 -13.38 -0.89
N GLU A 59 -8.08 -14.19 0.04
CA GLU A 59 -8.52 -15.57 0.28
C GLU A 59 -9.91 -15.66 0.92
N THR A 60 -10.34 -14.66 1.69
CA THR A 60 -11.67 -14.66 2.33
C THR A 60 -12.80 -14.39 1.31
N ALA A 61 -13.87 -15.18 1.38
CA ALA A 61 -15.05 -14.99 0.53
C ALA A 61 -15.75 -13.65 0.80
N ALA A 62 -15.88 -13.26 2.07
CA ALA A 62 -16.53 -12.02 2.48
C ALA A 62 -15.84 -10.76 1.92
N TYR A 63 -14.51 -10.73 1.84
CA TYR A 63 -13.80 -9.60 1.22
C TYR A 63 -14.03 -9.52 -0.28
N ARG A 64 -14.02 -10.67 -0.99
CA ARG A 64 -14.30 -10.70 -2.43
C ARG A 64 -15.74 -10.27 -2.75
N GLU A 65 -16.71 -10.70 -1.94
CA GLU A 65 -18.10 -10.28 -2.07
C GLU A 65 -18.24 -8.77 -1.86
N LYS A 66 -17.71 -8.25 -0.75
CA LYS A 66 -17.73 -6.81 -0.45
C LYS A 66 -17.09 -5.98 -1.58
N LEU A 67 -15.95 -6.41 -2.12
CA LEU A 67 -15.34 -5.76 -3.28
C LEU A 67 -16.25 -5.78 -4.52
N ALA A 68 -16.95 -6.89 -4.78
CA ALA A 68 -17.88 -6.99 -5.90
C ALA A 68 -19.09 -6.06 -5.72
N GLU A 69 -19.65 -5.97 -4.50
CA GLU A 69 -20.73 -5.04 -4.14
C GLU A 69 -20.33 -3.58 -4.34
N GLU A 70 -19.15 -3.17 -3.88
CA GLU A 70 -18.64 -1.80 -4.00
C GLU A 70 -18.33 -1.44 -5.47
N ILE A 71 -17.75 -2.37 -6.24
CA ILE A 71 -17.53 -2.19 -7.68
C ILE A 71 -18.88 -2.05 -8.42
N ALA A 72 -19.85 -2.91 -8.14
CA ALA A 72 -21.18 -2.84 -8.75
C ALA A 72 -21.90 -1.53 -8.39
N THR A 73 -21.78 -1.07 -7.15
CA THR A 73 -22.34 0.20 -6.68
C THR A 73 -21.68 1.39 -7.37
N GLY A 74 -20.35 1.41 -7.49
CA GLY A 74 -19.62 2.44 -8.23
C GLY A 74 -19.94 2.48 -9.73
N VAL A 75 -20.19 1.33 -10.36
CA VAL A 75 -20.64 1.27 -11.77
C VAL A 75 -22.03 1.90 -11.92
N ARG A 76 -22.97 1.60 -11.01
CA ARG A 76 -24.32 2.21 -10.98
C ARG A 76 -24.23 3.73 -10.73
N ALA A 77 -23.37 4.16 -9.81
CA ALA A 77 -23.19 5.55 -9.40
C ALA A 77 -22.43 6.43 -10.42
N ARG A 78 -21.86 5.87 -11.50
CA ARG A 78 -21.15 6.65 -12.53
C ARG A 78 -21.94 7.88 -13.01
N ASN A 79 -23.25 7.73 -13.21
CA ASN A 79 -24.09 8.77 -13.78
C ASN A 79 -24.42 9.90 -12.78
N SER A 80 -24.40 9.64 -11.46
CA SER A 80 -24.57 10.70 -10.45
C SER A 80 -23.29 11.51 -10.27
N VAL A 81 -22.11 10.88 -10.40
CA VAL A 81 -20.81 11.59 -10.40
C VAL A 81 -20.67 12.56 -11.58
N THR A 82 -21.34 12.30 -12.71
CA THR A 82 -21.34 13.23 -13.87
C THR A 82 -22.34 14.39 -13.75
N ALA A 83 -23.35 14.30 -12.89
CA ALA A 83 -24.39 15.33 -12.77
C ALA A 83 -23.99 16.50 -11.85
N SER A 84 -23.15 16.23 -10.84
CA SER A 84 -22.73 17.21 -9.84
C SER A 84 -21.39 17.87 -10.22
N SER A 85 -21.45 18.90 -11.07
CA SER A 85 -20.30 19.63 -11.63
C SER A 85 -19.47 20.47 -10.65
N SER A 86 -19.60 20.24 -9.33
CA SER A 86 -18.99 21.03 -8.25
C SER A 86 -18.03 20.26 -7.32
N SER A 87 -17.90 18.94 -7.47
CA SER A 87 -16.95 18.13 -6.68
C SER A 87 -15.57 18.03 -7.33
N PRO A 88 -14.48 17.88 -6.55
CA PRO A 88 -13.11 17.71 -7.05
C PRO A 88 -12.89 16.29 -7.62
N VAL A 89 -13.61 15.96 -8.69
CA VAL A 89 -13.45 14.70 -9.43
C VAL A 89 -12.12 14.74 -10.18
N ALA A 90 -11.39 13.62 -10.19
CA ALA A 90 -10.08 13.53 -10.83
C ALA A 90 -10.20 13.79 -12.35
N THR A 91 -9.73 14.97 -12.80
CA THR A 91 -9.78 15.37 -14.21
C THR A 91 -8.62 14.78 -15.01
N ALA A 92 -8.72 14.85 -16.33
CA ALA A 92 -7.70 14.29 -17.23
C ALA A 92 -6.34 14.98 -17.11
N ASP A 93 -6.32 16.17 -16.53
CA ASP A 93 -5.13 17.00 -16.39
C ASP A 93 -4.57 16.91 -14.96
N SER A 94 -5.38 16.50 -13.95
CA SER A 94 -4.88 16.15 -12.61
C SER A 94 -4.31 14.72 -12.51
N VAL A 95 -4.68 13.82 -13.42
CA VAL A 95 -4.10 12.46 -13.51
C VAL A 95 -3.34 12.30 -14.83
N PRO A 96 -2.01 12.54 -14.86
CA PRO A 96 -1.21 12.35 -16.07
C PRO A 96 -1.16 10.88 -16.50
N LEU A 97 -1.01 10.64 -17.80
CA LEU A 97 -0.80 9.30 -18.34
C LEU A 97 0.62 8.84 -17.97
N GLN A 98 0.71 7.80 -17.14
CA GLN A 98 2.00 7.19 -16.79
C GLN A 98 2.59 6.43 -17.99
N SER A 99 3.91 6.37 -18.05
CA SER A 99 4.64 5.63 -19.09
C SER A 99 4.19 4.17 -19.15
N TYR A 100 4.12 3.63 -20.37
CA TYR A 100 3.75 2.23 -20.58
C TYR A 100 4.94 1.34 -20.19
N ILE A 101 4.74 0.51 -19.17
CA ILE A 101 5.69 -0.54 -18.78
C ILE A 101 5.34 -1.79 -19.58
N ASP A 102 6.28 -2.26 -20.39
CA ASP A 102 6.15 -3.50 -21.15
C ASP A 102 6.35 -4.71 -20.23
N GLN A 103 5.24 -5.26 -19.74
CA GLN A 103 5.21 -6.42 -18.84
C GLN A 103 5.78 -7.70 -19.49
N THR A 104 5.95 -7.75 -20.81
CA THR A 104 6.65 -8.86 -21.47
C THR A 104 8.18 -8.77 -21.33
N LYS A 105 8.69 -7.60 -20.97
CA LYS A 105 10.13 -7.30 -20.78
C LYS A 105 10.53 -7.12 -19.32
N THR A 106 9.61 -7.31 -18.38
CA THR A 106 9.98 -7.54 -16.96
C THR A 106 10.49 -8.97 -16.79
N SER A 107 11.55 -9.32 -17.54
CA SER A 107 12.29 -10.56 -17.37
C SER A 107 12.92 -10.54 -15.98
N ASN A 108 12.46 -11.45 -15.12
CA ASN A 108 13.12 -11.94 -13.91
C ASN A 108 14.37 -11.15 -13.48
N SER A 109 14.19 -9.90 -13.02
CA SER A 109 15.30 -9.08 -12.57
C SER A 109 15.73 -9.65 -11.23
N GLU A 110 16.75 -10.49 -11.30
CA GLU A 110 17.19 -11.35 -10.21
C GLU A 110 17.25 -10.58 -8.90
N ARG A 111 16.72 -11.24 -7.87
CA ARG A 111 16.74 -10.90 -6.45
C ARG A 111 18.10 -10.32 -6.07
N SER A 112 18.25 -9.01 -6.29
CA SER A 112 19.51 -8.29 -6.11
C SER A 112 19.71 -8.12 -4.62
N HIS A 113 20.25 -9.17 -4.01
CA HIS A 113 20.68 -9.20 -2.63
C HIS A 113 21.68 -8.07 -2.44
N SER A 114 21.20 -6.93 -1.95
CA SER A 114 22.03 -5.87 -1.39
C SER A 114 22.72 -6.45 -0.16
N ARG A 115 23.89 -7.07 -0.40
CA ARG A 115 24.83 -7.48 0.62
C ARG A 115 25.29 -6.22 1.34
N HIS A 116 24.55 -5.83 2.37
CA HIS A 116 24.94 -4.74 3.27
C HIS A 116 26.20 -5.20 4.01
N SER A 117 27.35 -4.88 3.43
CA SER A 117 28.64 -5.29 3.98
C SER A 117 28.83 -4.67 5.35
N ARG A 118 29.00 -5.53 6.37
CA ARG A 118 29.35 -5.12 7.73
C ARG A 118 30.73 -4.46 7.71
N LYS A 119 30.78 -3.14 7.50
CA LYS A 119 32.02 -2.38 7.52
C LYS A 119 32.48 -2.18 8.97
N LYS A 120 33.24 -3.15 9.49
CA LYS A 120 34.06 -2.94 10.69
C LYS A 120 34.98 -1.74 10.42
N LYS A 121 34.95 -0.72 11.28
CA LYS A 121 36.02 0.29 11.36
C LYS A 121 36.55 0.33 12.79
N SER A 122 37.81 -0.04 12.94
CA SER A 122 38.53 -0.05 14.22
C SER A 122 39.09 1.33 14.56
N ARG A 123 38.76 1.78 15.78
CA ARG A 123 39.58 2.54 16.77
C ARG A 123 40.70 3.49 16.30
N SER A 124 40.68 4.72 16.84
CA SER A 124 41.84 5.34 17.51
C SER A 124 41.43 6.51 18.43
N SER A 125 42.09 6.62 19.61
CA SER A 125 42.45 7.80 20.46
C SER A 125 41.73 9.16 20.31
N SER A 126 41.51 10.01 21.33
CA SER A 126 41.83 10.07 22.79
C SER A 126 41.08 11.30 23.40
N THR A 127 40.73 11.42 24.69
CA THR A 127 41.59 11.79 25.85
C THR A 127 40.82 11.78 27.21
N LYS A 128 41.58 11.85 28.33
CA LYS A 128 41.24 11.66 29.77
C LYS A 128 40.18 12.57 30.43
N LYS A 129 39.49 12.01 31.45
CA LYS A 129 39.40 12.43 32.91
C LYS A 129 38.47 11.40 33.63
N LYS A 130 38.88 10.52 34.56
CA LYS A 130 39.28 10.67 35.99
C LYS A 130 38.21 11.45 36.81
N SER A 131 37.59 10.99 37.91
CA SER A 131 37.84 9.92 38.93
C SER A 131 36.51 9.56 39.66
N SER A 132 36.35 8.55 40.55
CA SER A 132 36.98 7.22 40.81
C SER A 132 36.36 6.57 42.09
N SER A 133 36.47 5.24 42.29
CA SER A 133 36.04 4.43 43.48
C SER A 133 34.53 4.40 43.79
N HIS A 134 33.91 3.34 44.33
CA HIS A 134 34.38 2.15 45.05
C HIS A 134 33.37 0.98 44.88
N ALA A 135 33.76 -0.27 45.20
CA ALA A 135 32.87 -1.43 45.32
C ALA A 135 33.30 -2.25 46.57
N PRO A 136 32.41 -3.05 47.19
CA PRO A 136 32.33 -4.45 46.76
C PRO A 136 30.91 -5.08 46.74
N GLU A 137 30.85 -6.22 46.06
CA GLU A 137 29.77 -7.24 46.07
C GLU A 137 29.79 -8.10 47.35
N PRO A 138 29.00 -9.20 47.45
CA PRO A 138 27.55 -9.34 47.25
C PRO A 138 26.88 -10.01 48.49
N GLU A 139 25.54 -10.14 48.51
CA GLU A 139 24.87 -11.25 49.21
C GLU A 139 23.52 -11.57 48.54
N ALA A 140 23.04 -12.78 48.76
CA ALA A 140 21.89 -13.38 48.08
C ALA A 140 20.62 -13.37 48.96
N SER A 141 19.63 -14.15 48.52
CA SER A 141 18.50 -14.70 49.31
C SER A 141 17.19 -13.91 49.36
N LEU A 142 16.26 -14.36 48.49
CA LEU A 142 14.91 -14.84 48.82
C LEU A 142 13.86 -13.91 49.49
N ILE A 143 12.64 -14.47 49.54
CA ILE A 143 11.40 -14.01 50.17
C ILE A 143 10.62 -13.00 49.31
N SER A 144 9.31 -13.08 49.08
CA SER A 144 8.26 -14.11 49.03
C SER A 144 6.95 -13.32 49.00
N SER A 145 6.03 -13.66 48.10
CA SER A 145 4.58 -13.47 48.23
C SER A 145 3.92 -12.06 48.19
N HIS A 146 2.65 -12.12 47.76
CA HIS A 146 1.48 -11.37 48.30
C HIS A 146 0.97 -10.12 47.55
N TRP A 147 0.09 -10.38 46.55
CA TRP A 147 -1.18 -9.69 46.16
C TRP A 147 -1.23 -8.13 46.03
N GLU A 148 -2.25 -7.49 45.45
CA GLU A 148 -3.63 -7.92 45.16
C GLU A 148 -4.26 -7.22 43.93
N VAL A 149 -5.41 -7.79 43.53
CA VAL A 149 -6.45 -7.43 42.52
C VAL A 149 -6.44 -6.02 41.94
#